data_AF-A0A258E3C1-F1
#
_entry.id   AF-A0A258E3C1-F1
#
_cell.length_a   1.000
_cell.length_b   1.000
_cell.length_c   1.000
_cell.angle_alpha   90.00
_cell.angle_beta   90.00
_cell.angle_gamma   90.00
#
_symmetry.space_group_name_H-M   'P 1'
#
loop_
_entity.id
_entity.type
_entity.pdbx_description
1 polymer ?
#
loop_
_entity_poly.entity_id
_entity_poly.type
_entity_poly.pdbx_seq_one_letter_code
_entity_poly.pdbx_strand_id
1 'polypeptide(L)' 'MDDERPAPPTPQIQPGGDVSRLSEDEIAARITLLHAEILRLEAALAAKRASREAASAIFKL' A
#
# COMPACT_ATOMS: atom_id res chain seq x y z
N MET A 1 -12.51 30.42 -20.73
CA MET A 1 -11.21 30.01 -20.16
C MET A 1 -11.58 29.14 -18.99
N ASP A 2 -11.72 27.84 -19.25
CA ASP A 2 -12.02 26.88 -18.19
C ASP A 2 -10.70 26.51 -17.54
N ASP A 3 -10.51 27.05 -16.35
CA ASP A 3 -9.32 26.91 -15.53
C ASP A 3 -9.34 25.50 -14.91
N GLU A 4 -9.10 24.48 -15.72
CA GLU A 4 -8.92 23.08 -15.32
C GLU A 4 -7.58 22.96 -14.59
N ARG A 5 -7.51 23.58 -13.41
CA ARG A 5 -6.37 23.44 -12.53
C ARG A 5 -6.38 22.01 -12.00
N PRO A 6 -5.27 21.26 -12.14
CA PRO A 6 -5.20 19.90 -11.62
C PRO A 6 -5.50 19.93 -10.13
N ALA A 7 -6.41 19.06 -9.70
CA ALA A 7 -6.71 18.90 -8.28
C ALA A 7 -5.40 18.65 -7.52
N PRO A 8 -5.19 19.31 -6.36
CA PRO A 8 -3.97 19.11 -5.59
C PRO A 8 -3.80 17.61 -5.31
N PRO A 9 -2.57 17.08 -5.45
CA PRO A 9 -2.33 15.66 -5.25
C PRO A 9 -2.81 15.26 -3.86
N THR A 10 -3.59 14.17 -3.81
CA THR A 10 -4.08 13.61 -2.56
C THR A 10 -2.87 13.36 -1.65
N PRO A 11 -2.86 13.86 -0.41
CA PRO A 11 -1.73 13.66 0.50
C PRO A 11 -1.42 12.17 0.60
N GLN A 12 -0.19 11.78 0.26
CA GLN A 12 0.25 10.41 0.43
C GLN A 12 0.16 10.04 1.91
N ILE A 13 -0.51 8.94 2.21
CA ILE A 13 -0.57 8.41 3.57
C ILE A 13 0.82 7.92 3.95
N GLN A 14 1.44 8.61 4.91
CA GLN A 14 2.76 8.28 5.42
C GLN A 14 2.64 7.46 6.72
N PRO A 15 3.23 6.25 6.79
CA PRO A 15 3.31 5.49 8.03
C PRO A 15 4.00 6.29 9.13
N GLY A 16 3.44 6.28 10.34
CA GLY A 16 3.99 7.02 11.49
C GLY A 16 3.78 8.53 11.47
N GLY A 17 2.94 9.06 10.58
CA GLY A 17 2.54 10.47 10.62
C GLY A 17 1.72 10.82 11.87
N ASP A 18 1.77 12.08 12.30
CA ASP A 18 1.01 12.58 13.44
C ASP A 18 -0.51 12.37 13.23
N VAL A 19 -1.16 11.85 14.27
CA VAL A 19 -2.61 11.57 14.30
C VAL A 19 -3.36 12.46 15.29
N SER A 20 -2.65 13.28 16.07
CA SER A 20 -3.24 14.11 17.14
C SER A 20 -4.27 15.12 16.62
N ARG A 21 -4.20 15.47 15.34
CA ARG A 21 -5.08 16.43 14.65
C ARG A 21 -6.17 15.76 13.81
N LEU A 22 -6.24 14.43 13.80
CA LEU A 22 -7.22 13.68 13.01
C LEU A 22 -8.45 13.35 13.85
N SER A 23 -9.61 13.36 13.19
CA SER A 23 -10.84 12.79 13.71
C SER A 23 -10.81 11.25 13.72
N GLU A 24 -11.74 10.64 14.47
CA GLU A 24 -11.90 9.18 14.53
C GLU A 24 -12.15 8.56 13.14
N ASP A 25 -12.99 9.20 12.32
CA ASP A 25 -13.30 8.74 10.95
C ASP A 25 -12.07 8.81 10.03
N GLU A 26 -11.26 9.87 10.15
CA GLU A 26 -10.01 9.99 9.39
C GLU A 26 -8.99 8.92 9.80
N ILE A 27 -8.92 8.59 11.09
CA ILE A 27 -8.08 7.51 11.60
C ILE A 27 -8.57 6.17 11.06
N ALA A 28 -9.88 5.91 11.09
CA ALA A 28 -10.47 4.67 10.57
C ALA A 28 -10.24 4.49 9.06
N ALA A 29 -10.42 5.56 8.28
CA ALA A 29 -10.12 5.56 6.84
C ALA A 29 -8.63 5.28 6.57
N ARG A 30 -7.73 5.90 7.35
CA ARG A 30 -6.29 5.67 7.24
C ARG A 30 -5.90 4.23 7.58
N ILE A 31 -6.46 3.66 8.64
CA ILE A 31 -6.24 2.25 9.03
C ILE A 31 -6.65 1.33 7.89
N THR A 32 -7.83 1.55 7.31
CA THR A 32 -8.36 0.75 6.20
C THR A 32 -7.40 0.76 5.01
N LEU A 33 -6.89 1.93 4.62
CA LEU A 33 -5.96 2.08 3.51
C LEU A 33 -4.60 1.39 3.79
N LEU A 34 -4.07 1.53 5.01
CA LEU A 34 -2.82 0.87 5.39
C LEU A 34 -2.95 -0.65 5.44
N HIS A 35 -4.08 -1.19 5.92
CA HIS A 35 -4.34 -2.63 5.88
C HIS A 35 -4.46 -3.17 4.46
N ALA A 36 -5.15 -2.46 3.57
CA ALA A 36 -5.22 -2.83 2.16
C ALA A 36 -3.82 -2.88 1.52
N GLU A 37 -2.95 -1.93 1.86
CA GLU A 37 -1.57 -1.90 1.38
C GLU A 37 -0.72 -3.06 1.95
N ILE A 38 -0.90 -3.41 3.23
CA ILE A 38 -0.25 -4.59 3.82
C ILE A 38 -0.65 -5.86 3.06
N LEU A 39 -1.94 -6.08 2.82
CA LEU A 39 -2.43 -7.25 2.09
C LEU A 39 -1.83 -7.33 0.67
N ARG A 40 -1.75 -6.19 -0.02
CA ARG A 40 -1.13 -6.10 -1.35
C ARG A 40 0.36 -6.51 -1.30
N LEU A 41 1.10 -6.02 -0.31
CA LEU A 41 2.52 -6.33 -0.12
C LEU A 41 2.74 -7.81 0.24
N GLU A 42 1.90 -8.38 1.10
CA GLU A 42 1.94 -9.80 1.45
C GLU A 42 1.69 -10.69 0.23
N ALA A 43 0.69 -10.36 -0.58
CA ALA A 43 0.41 -11.09 -1.83
C ALA A 43 1.60 -11.02 -2.80
N ALA A 44 2.19 -9.84 -2.97
CA ALA A 44 3.37 -9.66 -3.82
C ALA A 44 4.59 -10.44 -3.30
N LEU A 45 4.79 -10.47 -1.98
CA LEU A 45 5.85 -11.25 -1.34
C LEU A 45 5.66 -12.75 -1.55
N ALA A 46 4.43 -13.25 -1.37
CA ALA A 46 4.08 -14.65 -1.60
C ALA A 46 4.36 -15.06 -3.05
N ALA A 47 3.92 -14.25 -4.03
CA ALA A 47 4.19 -14.50 -5.44
C ALA A 47 5.70 -14.56 -5.75
N LYS A 48 6.50 -13.65 -5.18
CA LYS A 48 7.96 -13.66 -5.34
C LYS A 48 8.61 -14.89 -4.71
N ARG A 49 8.12 -15.37 -3.56
CA ARG A 49 8.61 -16.59 -2.92
C ARG A 49 8.30 -17.83 -3.76
N ALA A 50 7.05 -17.97 -4.21
CA ALA A 50 6.64 -19.08 -5.08
C ALA A 50 7.46 -19.14 -6.37
N SER A 51 7.73 -17.99 -6.99
CA SER A 51 8.60 -17.90 -8.17
C SER A 51 10.04 -18.38 -7.88
N ARG A 52 10.61 -17.99 -6.73
CA ARG A 52 11.95 -18.42 -6.32
C ARG A 52 12.02 -19.93 -6.02
N GLU A 53 11.02 -20.47 -5.34
CA GLU A 53 10.95 -21.90 -5.00
C GLU A 53 10.82 -22.76 -6.27
N ALA A 54 9.95 -22.36 -7.20
CA ALA A 54 9.81 -23.03 -8.50
C ALA A 54 11.13 -23.04 -9.27
N ALA A 55 11.83 -21.90 -9.32
CA ALA A 55 13.15 -21.82 -9.94
C ALA A 55 14.17 -22.75 -9.23
N SER A 56 14.21 -22.74 -7.89
CA SER A 56 15.13 -23.59 -7.14
C SER A 56 14.87 -25.09 -7.32
N ALA A 57 13.62 -25.51 -7.58
CA ALA A 57 13.29 -26.90 -7.84
C ALA A 57 13.80 -27.36 -9.21
N ILE A 58 13.77 -26.48 -10.22
CA ILE A 58 14.29 -26.78 -11.57
C ILE A 58 15.81 -26.97 -11.55
N PHE A 59 16.54 -26.17 -10.78
CA PHE A 59 18.01 -26.26 -10.70
C PHE A 59 18.56 -27.40 -9.82
N LYS A 60 17.68 -28.14 -9.12
CA LYS A 60 18.07 -29.29 -8.27
C LYS A 60 17.85 -30.65 -8.94
N LEU A 61 17.32 -30.67 -10.17
CA LEU A 61 17.22 -31.86 -11.01
C LEU A 61 18.45 -31.96 -11.92
#